data_AF-A0A376VD31-F1
#
_entry.id   AF-A0A376VD31-F1
#
_cell.length_a   1.000
_cell.length_b   1.000
_cell.length_c   1.000
_cell.angle_alpha   90.00
_cell.angle_beta   90.00
_cell.angle_gamma   90.00
#
_symmetry.space_group_name_H-M   'P 1'
#
loop_
_entity.id
_entity.type
_entity.pdbx_description
1 polymer ?
#
loop_
_entity_poly.entity_id
_entity_poly.type
_entity_poly.pdbx_seq_one_letter_code
_entity_poly.pdbx_strand_id
1 'polypeptide(L)'
;MKKREHALLTSEILPNGSSIKIDKEIDFNYTDINSTNQVSSIGRGTDKTKPYKLYQMKRFDEAFGIIEDALGEEIKQKDYANVLISLFNQNIILNRLKYDLSREKDIYSKVEENKIHDLYDNLPKNIKKTVSVIYDLVTFNYLLNLHYTVSSLHSKYNDNKKRNITLLIDGDLNKTEYLFENLLIFTLKNGCLIDAYKEFKDVIRKFIEIKIIKGLENNELKLTRLELYSCIRYIENKNLYFIFTTNDKTPTKLSVNSKDIDWLINTALQNLVKIYTSHPGAFNPVESEVINTLKILSLIDVSLEQDSDILTIVNDTLNASFHNISFYDALCDYIVYRYNFNKENSSKNGIGSIINSIIDKLISKNLGGYERIAIVNRGLSNLFSVAQLLEITFEDKDKIEELLTVIATYPSAERARAAETILYDLFRITNRDIKDRIATFIKDTPTTDFNEEKKIKYDLFLVAAGISDLDANLPHKIEKLIEKYKKYSFDSEAITLRDQLNFVVKTKNLNEFSIALTKLEEIINNYK
;
A
#
# COMPACT_ATOMS: atom_id res chain seq x y z
N MET A 1 -29.84 -14.57 19.10
CA MET A 1 -30.84 -14.49 18.01
C MET A 1 -32.04 -13.65 18.49
N LYS A 2 -31.89 -12.32 18.52
CA LYS A 2 -32.94 -11.30 18.81
C LYS A 2 -32.33 -9.92 18.52
N LYS A 3 -33.12 -9.02 17.91
CA LYS A 3 -32.79 -7.66 17.37
C LYS A 3 -32.01 -7.59 16.04
N ARG A 4 -32.54 -8.23 14.99
CA ARG A 4 -32.23 -7.90 13.57
C ARG A 4 -33.19 -6.85 12.97
N GLU A 5 -34.19 -6.38 13.72
CA GLU A 5 -35.34 -5.63 13.18
C GLU A 5 -35.18 -4.11 13.04
N HIS A 6 -34.02 -3.53 13.40
CA HIS A 6 -33.81 -2.06 13.32
C HIS A 6 -32.67 -1.66 12.39
N ALA A 7 -32.46 -2.48 11.37
CA ALA A 7 -31.51 -2.30 10.30
C ALA A 7 -32.12 -1.46 9.15
N LEU A 8 -32.02 -0.14 9.23
CA LEU A 8 -32.68 0.78 8.28
C LEU A 8 -32.34 0.51 6.80
N LEU A 9 -31.20 -0.10 6.46
CA LEU A 9 -30.79 -0.33 5.07
C LEU A 9 -31.18 -1.70 4.48
N THR A 10 -31.68 -2.66 5.28
CA THR A 10 -31.89 -4.04 4.79
C THR A 10 -33.29 -4.59 4.98
N SER A 11 -34.17 -3.95 5.77
CA SER A 11 -35.51 -4.51 6.00
C SER A 11 -36.53 -4.18 4.91
N GLU A 12 -36.34 -3.12 4.12
CA GLU A 12 -37.36 -2.68 3.14
C GLU A 12 -36.91 -2.66 1.67
N ILE A 13 -35.61 -2.78 1.37
CA ILE A 13 -35.07 -2.56 0.01
C ILE A 13 -34.45 -3.81 -0.62
N LEU A 14 -34.20 -4.87 0.15
CA LEU A 14 -33.63 -6.13 -0.38
C LEU A 14 -34.57 -7.30 -0.07
N PRO A 15 -35.20 -7.93 -1.08
CA PRO A 15 -36.06 -9.08 -0.86
C PRO A 15 -35.24 -10.28 -0.37
N ASN A 16 -35.66 -10.82 0.78
CA ASN A 16 -35.37 -12.17 1.31
C ASN A 16 -33.93 -12.51 1.74
N GLY A 17 -33.72 -12.53 3.06
CA GLY A 17 -33.59 -13.76 3.87
C GLY A 17 -32.51 -14.81 3.57
N SER A 18 -31.73 -14.67 2.50
CA SER A 18 -30.54 -15.49 2.22
C SER A 18 -29.30 -14.73 2.72
N SER A 19 -28.28 -15.44 3.20
CA SER A 19 -26.98 -14.81 3.47
C SER A 19 -26.53 -14.09 2.20
N ILE A 20 -26.47 -12.76 2.23
CA ILE A 20 -26.12 -11.96 1.06
C ILE A 20 -24.70 -12.36 0.67
N LYS A 21 -24.55 -13.13 -0.42
CA LYS A 21 -23.24 -13.51 -0.96
C LYS A 21 -22.65 -12.29 -1.66
N ILE A 22 -21.63 -11.70 -1.05
CA ILE A 22 -20.88 -10.55 -1.60
C ILE A 22 -19.53 -10.93 -2.22
N ASP A 23 -19.22 -12.23 -2.29
CA ASP A 23 -17.90 -12.72 -2.71
C ASP A 23 -17.50 -12.25 -4.12
N LYS A 24 -18.48 -12.04 -5.01
CA LYS A 24 -18.24 -11.55 -6.38
C LYS A 24 -17.96 -10.04 -6.43
N GLU A 25 -18.47 -9.28 -5.47
CA GLU A 25 -18.33 -7.83 -5.44
C GLU A 25 -17.05 -7.37 -4.73
N ILE A 26 -16.36 -8.28 -4.05
CA ILE A 26 -15.11 -8.01 -3.32
C ILE A 26 -13.89 -8.70 -3.95
N ASP A 27 -13.99 -9.22 -5.16
CA ASP A 27 -12.90 -9.97 -5.81
C ASP A 27 -11.86 -9.09 -6.54
N PHE A 28 -12.08 -7.77 -6.61
CA PHE A 28 -11.28 -6.82 -7.39
C PHE A 28 -11.18 -7.18 -8.88
N ASN A 29 -12.18 -7.87 -9.44
CA ASN A 29 -12.23 -8.19 -10.85
C ASN A 29 -12.99 -7.11 -11.64
N TYR A 30 -12.25 -6.47 -12.56
CA TYR A 30 -12.75 -5.39 -13.41
C TYR A 30 -12.85 -5.80 -14.88
N THR A 31 -12.67 -7.07 -15.24
CA THR A 31 -12.65 -7.52 -16.65
C THR A 31 -13.95 -7.23 -17.40
N ASP A 32 -15.09 -7.24 -16.71
CA ASP A 32 -16.43 -6.98 -17.27
C ASP A 32 -16.62 -5.54 -17.80
N ILE A 33 -15.70 -4.60 -17.48
CA ILE A 33 -15.80 -3.23 -17.98
C ILE A 33 -15.37 -3.12 -19.45
N ASN A 34 -14.61 -4.08 -19.97
CA ASN A 34 -14.06 -4.05 -21.33
C ASN A 34 -14.96 -4.74 -22.37
N SER A 35 -16.00 -5.47 -21.95
CA SER A 35 -17.00 -6.01 -22.87
C SER A 35 -17.82 -4.85 -23.46
N THR A 36 -17.50 -4.51 -24.71
CA THR A 36 -18.24 -3.59 -25.56
C THR A 36 -19.54 -4.26 -26.01
N ASN A 37 -20.66 -3.57 -25.80
CA ASN A 37 -21.92 -3.71 -26.53
C ASN A 37 -22.37 -5.14 -26.89
N GLN A 38 -23.06 -5.80 -25.97
CA GLN A 38 -24.31 -6.48 -26.32
C GLN A 38 -25.37 -6.10 -25.29
N VAL A 39 -26.00 -4.95 -25.50
CA VAL A 39 -27.39 -4.78 -25.09
C VAL A 39 -28.21 -5.69 -26.01
N SER A 40 -28.23 -6.98 -25.69
CA SER A 40 -29.21 -7.89 -26.29
C SER A 40 -30.58 -7.40 -25.81
N SER A 41 -31.37 -6.92 -26.75
CA SER A 41 -32.65 -6.23 -26.59
C SER A 41 -33.78 -7.09 -26.01
N ILE A 42 -33.49 -8.12 -25.21
CA ILE A 42 -34.48 -9.03 -24.65
C ILE A 42 -34.06 -9.42 -23.22
N GLY A 43 -34.41 -8.55 -22.28
CA GLY A 43 -34.53 -8.83 -20.84
C GLY A 43 -33.24 -8.97 -20.05
N ARG A 44 -32.83 -7.91 -19.33
CA ARG A 44 -32.06 -7.91 -18.06
C ARG A 44 -31.71 -6.46 -17.71
N GLY A 45 -31.93 -6.05 -16.46
CA GLY A 45 -31.56 -4.72 -15.98
C GLY A 45 -30.08 -4.41 -16.20
N THR A 46 -29.76 -3.15 -16.46
CA THR A 46 -28.39 -2.61 -16.48
C THR A 46 -27.64 -3.08 -15.23
N ASP A 47 -26.44 -3.65 -15.42
CA ASP A 47 -25.58 -4.04 -14.29
C ASP A 47 -25.14 -2.77 -13.53
N LYS A 48 -25.82 -2.51 -12.42
CA LYS A 48 -25.63 -1.33 -11.57
C LYS A 48 -24.21 -1.22 -11.00
N THR A 49 -23.46 -2.32 -10.97
CA THR A 49 -22.08 -2.32 -10.49
C THR A 49 -21.09 -1.87 -11.57
N LYS A 50 -21.49 -1.82 -12.85
CA LYS A 50 -20.61 -1.44 -13.96
C LYS A 50 -20.15 0.03 -13.90
N PRO A 51 -21.04 1.03 -13.70
CA PRO A 51 -20.60 2.42 -13.53
C PRO A 51 -19.69 2.60 -12.30
N TYR A 52 -19.99 1.87 -11.22
CA TYR A 52 -19.15 1.84 -10.03
C TYR A 52 -17.75 1.33 -10.36
N LYS A 53 -17.61 0.15 -10.98
CA LYS A 53 -16.33 -0.40 -11.44
C LYS A 53 -15.56 0.55 -12.37
N LEU A 54 -16.24 1.23 -13.30
CA LEU A 54 -15.61 2.21 -14.19
C LEU A 54 -15.09 3.45 -13.43
N TYR A 55 -15.87 3.95 -12.47
CA TYR A 55 -15.42 5.03 -11.58
C TYR A 55 -14.17 4.63 -10.80
N GLN A 56 -14.16 3.41 -10.25
CA GLN A 56 -13.00 2.87 -9.53
C GLN A 56 -11.74 2.80 -10.42
N MET A 57 -11.92 2.55 -11.72
CA MET A 57 -10.86 2.52 -12.74
C MET A 57 -10.53 3.89 -13.34
N LYS A 58 -11.08 4.99 -12.78
CA LYS A 58 -10.91 6.38 -13.25
C LYS A 58 -11.40 6.62 -14.70
N ARG A 59 -12.33 5.79 -15.19
CA ARG A 59 -12.99 5.95 -16.51
C ARG A 59 -14.31 6.70 -16.33
N PHE A 60 -14.19 7.98 -15.98
CA PHE A 60 -15.31 8.79 -15.52
C PHE A 60 -16.34 9.08 -16.64
N ASP A 61 -15.90 9.35 -17.87
CA ASP A 61 -16.80 9.68 -18.98
C ASP A 61 -17.70 8.50 -19.35
N GLU A 62 -17.14 7.28 -19.41
CA GLU A 62 -17.90 6.06 -19.66
C GLU A 62 -18.86 5.73 -18.52
N ALA A 63 -18.44 5.97 -17.27
CA ALA A 63 -19.31 5.80 -16.12
C ALA A 63 -20.50 6.78 -16.18
N PHE A 64 -20.26 8.03 -16.59
CA PHE A 64 -21.29 9.06 -16.74
C PHE A 64 -22.33 8.66 -17.78
N GLY A 65 -21.89 8.24 -18.98
CA GLY A 65 -22.79 7.83 -20.06
C GLY A 65 -23.69 6.65 -19.69
N ILE A 66 -23.14 5.61 -19.03
CA ILE A 66 -23.95 4.45 -18.61
C ILE A 66 -24.98 4.85 -17.55
N ILE A 67 -24.66 5.78 -16.65
CA ILE A 67 -25.62 6.27 -15.64
C ILE A 67 -26.74 7.07 -16.30
N GLU A 68 -26.42 7.89 -17.30
CA GLU A 68 -27.42 8.65 -18.06
C GLU A 68 -28.42 7.72 -18.77
N ASP A 69 -27.92 6.66 -19.42
CA ASP A 69 -28.76 5.63 -20.05
C ASP A 69 -29.63 4.89 -19.01
N ALA A 70 -29.04 4.50 -17.88
CA ALA A 70 -29.75 3.79 -16.81
C ALA A 70 -30.85 4.65 -16.17
N LEU A 71 -30.61 5.95 -15.95
CA LEU A 71 -31.59 6.90 -15.43
C LEU A 71 -32.84 6.95 -16.29
N GLY A 72 -32.68 6.96 -17.62
CA GLY A 72 -33.79 6.95 -18.56
C GLY A 72 -34.69 5.73 -18.42
N GLU A 73 -34.12 4.56 -18.11
CA GLU A 73 -34.87 3.33 -17.87
C GLU A 73 -35.53 3.30 -16.48
N GLU A 74 -34.79 3.70 -15.43
CA GLU A 74 -35.26 3.71 -14.05
C GLU A 74 -36.45 4.64 -13.84
N ILE A 75 -36.43 5.80 -14.50
CA ILE A 75 -37.57 6.75 -14.51
C ILE A 75 -38.79 6.11 -15.18
N LYS A 76 -38.62 5.41 -16.32
CA LYS A 76 -39.72 4.70 -17.01
C LYS A 76 -40.31 3.59 -16.14
N GLN A 77 -39.46 2.88 -15.38
CA GLN A 77 -39.85 1.81 -14.48
C GLN A 77 -40.40 2.30 -13.12
N LYS A 78 -40.30 3.61 -12.83
CA LYS A 78 -40.68 4.22 -11.55
C LYS A 78 -39.92 3.63 -10.36
N ASP A 79 -38.67 3.22 -10.57
CA ASP A 79 -37.79 2.77 -9.48
C ASP A 79 -37.09 3.95 -8.83
N TYR A 80 -37.82 4.67 -7.98
CA TYR A 80 -37.34 5.90 -7.37
C TYR A 80 -36.14 5.71 -6.44
N ALA A 81 -35.93 4.51 -5.90
CA ALA A 81 -34.75 4.23 -5.08
C ALA A 81 -33.48 4.29 -5.95
N ASN A 82 -33.51 3.64 -7.12
CA ASN A 82 -32.38 3.70 -8.03
C ASN A 82 -32.21 5.08 -8.66
N VAL A 83 -33.31 5.76 -9.01
CA VAL A 83 -33.22 7.14 -9.53
C VAL A 83 -32.43 8.02 -8.57
N LEU A 84 -32.69 7.95 -7.25
CA LEU A 84 -31.93 8.72 -6.27
C LEU A 84 -30.43 8.34 -6.25
N ILE A 85 -30.11 7.05 -6.31
CA ILE A 85 -28.71 6.56 -6.33
C ILE A 85 -28.00 6.99 -7.62
N SER A 86 -28.64 6.84 -8.77
CA SER A 86 -28.09 7.17 -10.08
C SER A 86 -27.87 8.69 -10.22
N LEU A 87 -28.79 9.54 -9.76
CA LEU A 87 -28.60 11.00 -9.74
C LEU A 87 -27.45 11.42 -8.83
N PHE A 88 -27.33 10.77 -7.66
CA PHE A 88 -26.22 10.99 -6.74
C PHE A 88 -24.87 10.59 -7.35
N ASN A 89 -24.80 9.40 -7.94
CA ASN A 89 -23.61 8.91 -8.64
C ASN A 89 -23.23 9.84 -9.80
N GLN A 90 -24.22 10.29 -10.57
CA GLN A 90 -24.03 11.24 -11.67
C GLN A 90 -23.43 12.56 -11.16
N ASN A 91 -23.93 13.11 -10.05
CA ASN A 91 -23.36 14.32 -9.44
C ASN A 91 -21.90 14.14 -9.00
N ILE A 92 -21.56 12.99 -8.39
CA ILE A 92 -20.19 12.68 -7.97
C ILE A 92 -19.24 12.60 -9.17
N ILE A 93 -19.64 11.86 -10.21
CA ILE A 93 -18.84 11.72 -11.43
C ILE A 93 -18.72 13.07 -12.14
N LEU A 94 -19.82 13.82 -12.24
CA LEU A 94 -19.81 15.14 -12.86
C LEU A 94 -18.85 16.10 -12.16
N ASN A 95 -18.81 16.08 -10.83
CA ASN A 95 -17.87 16.87 -10.05
C ASN A 95 -16.42 16.52 -10.42
N ARG A 96 -16.10 15.23 -10.52
CA ARG A 96 -14.78 14.78 -10.99
C ARG A 96 -14.48 15.27 -12.41
N LEU A 97 -15.42 15.13 -13.34
CA LEU A 97 -15.26 15.56 -14.72
C LEU A 97 -15.04 17.07 -14.86
N LYS A 98 -15.69 17.87 -14.00
CA LYS A 98 -15.57 19.35 -13.96
C LYS A 98 -14.26 19.83 -13.35
N TYR A 99 -13.75 19.15 -12.33
CA TYR A 99 -12.70 19.72 -11.47
C TYR A 99 -11.38 18.93 -11.46
N ASP A 100 -11.35 17.66 -11.88
CA ASP A 100 -10.08 16.94 -12.07
C ASP A 100 -9.33 17.47 -13.30
N LEU A 101 -8.06 17.07 -13.42
CA LEU A 101 -7.18 17.36 -14.56
C LEU A 101 -7.59 16.55 -15.82
N SER A 102 -8.87 16.56 -16.17
CA SER A 102 -9.41 15.90 -17.36
C SER A 102 -9.23 16.78 -18.60
N ARG A 103 -9.10 16.15 -19.77
CA ARG A 103 -9.05 16.86 -21.06
C ARG A 103 -10.42 17.40 -21.49
N GLU A 104 -11.50 16.96 -20.82
CA GLU A 104 -12.90 17.20 -21.22
C GLU A 104 -13.63 18.19 -20.33
N LYS A 105 -12.91 18.90 -19.46
CA LYS A 105 -13.45 19.89 -18.52
C LYS A 105 -14.40 20.90 -19.17
N ASP A 106 -14.08 21.34 -20.38
CA ASP A 106 -14.88 22.33 -21.10
C ASP A 106 -16.28 21.81 -21.48
N ILE A 107 -16.42 20.50 -21.74
CA ILE A 107 -17.68 19.84 -22.10
C ILE A 107 -18.60 19.82 -20.88
N TYR A 108 -18.09 19.35 -19.74
CA TYR A 108 -18.89 19.11 -18.54
C TYR A 108 -19.09 20.34 -17.65
N SER A 109 -18.32 21.42 -17.86
CA SER A 109 -18.43 22.66 -17.09
C SER A 109 -19.83 23.28 -17.09
N LYS A 110 -20.59 23.10 -18.17
CA LYS A 110 -21.92 23.67 -18.39
C LYS A 110 -23.08 22.77 -17.95
N VAL A 111 -22.81 21.50 -17.65
CA VAL A 111 -23.84 20.55 -17.23
C VAL A 111 -24.26 20.88 -15.80
N GLU A 112 -25.54 21.10 -15.56
CA GLU A 112 -26.06 21.38 -14.22
C GLU A 112 -26.05 20.12 -13.35
N GLU A 113 -25.80 20.30 -12.04
CA GLU A 113 -25.92 19.21 -11.08
C GLU A 113 -27.39 18.90 -10.79
N ASN A 114 -27.69 17.63 -10.58
CA ASN A 114 -29.04 17.18 -10.28
C ASN A 114 -29.48 17.66 -8.89
N LYS A 115 -30.67 18.26 -8.84
CA LYS A 115 -31.30 18.73 -7.59
C LYS A 115 -32.10 17.60 -6.94
N ILE A 116 -31.40 16.71 -6.25
CA ILE A 116 -31.98 15.53 -5.58
C ILE A 116 -33.08 15.92 -4.58
N HIS A 117 -32.90 17.02 -3.85
CA HIS A 117 -33.89 17.55 -2.90
C HIS A 117 -35.22 17.89 -3.59
N ASP A 118 -35.16 18.69 -4.67
CA ASP A 118 -36.35 19.09 -5.43
C ASP A 118 -37.09 17.87 -6.00
N LEU A 119 -36.34 16.87 -6.49
CA LEU A 119 -36.94 15.64 -7.02
C LEU A 119 -37.64 14.85 -5.91
N TYR A 120 -36.98 14.65 -4.77
CA TYR A 120 -37.57 13.95 -3.64
C TYR A 120 -38.82 14.67 -3.14
N ASP A 121 -38.79 16.00 -3.02
CA ASP A 121 -39.90 16.79 -2.51
C ASP A 121 -41.15 16.74 -3.41
N ASN A 122 -40.96 16.52 -4.71
CA ASN A 122 -42.03 16.34 -5.66
C ASN A 122 -42.62 14.91 -5.68
N LEU A 123 -42.04 13.94 -4.95
CA LEU A 123 -42.57 12.57 -4.90
C LEU A 123 -43.86 12.48 -4.06
N PRO A 124 -44.79 11.58 -4.44
CA PRO A 124 -45.94 11.22 -3.62
C PRO A 124 -45.56 10.75 -2.20
N LYS A 125 -46.38 11.07 -1.19
CA LYS A 125 -46.09 10.78 0.23
C LYS A 125 -45.81 9.30 0.53
N ASN A 126 -46.49 8.39 -0.15
CA ASN A 126 -46.27 6.95 -0.01
C ASN A 126 -44.88 6.53 -0.51
N ILE A 127 -44.43 7.09 -1.63
CA ILE A 127 -43.11 6.80 -2.21
C ILE A 127 -42.01 7.42 -1.36
N LYS A 128 -42.19 8.67 -0.90
CA LYS A 128 -41.25 9.35 0.01
C LYS A 128 -40.89 8.49 1.23
N LYS A 129 -41.90 7.86 1.86
CA LYS A 129 -41.68 6.96 3.01
C LYS A 129 -40.82 5.75 2.65
N THR A 130 -41.04 5.15 1.49
CA THR A 130 -40.29 3.95 1.05
C THR A 130 -38.84 4.27 0.70
N VAL A 131 -38.56 5.46 0.15
CA VAL A 131 -37.20 5.83 -0.28
C VAL A 131 -36.47 6.76 0.70
N SER A 132 -37.05 7.04 1.87
CA SER A 132 -36.49 8.03 2.82
C SER A 132 -35.08 7.66 3.28
N VAL A 133 -34.81 6.38 3.51
CA VAL A 133 -33.49 5.91 3.95
C VAL A 133 -32.44 6.12 2.85
N ILE A 134 -32.81 5.87 1.59
CA ILE A 134 -31.94 6.12 0.44
C ILE A 134 -31.70 7.61 0.29
N TYR A 135 -32.75 8.41 0.43
CA TYR A 135 -32.64 9.86 0.43
C TYR A 135 -31.69 10.38 1.53
N ASP A 136 -31.82 9.91 2.78
CA ASP A 136 -30.93 10.28 3.88
C ASP A 136 -29.47 9.88 3.62
N LEU A 137 -29.25 8.79 2.89
CA LEU A 137 -27.92 8.32 2.48
C LEU A 137 -27.32 9.23 1.39
N VAL A 138 -28.05 9.48 0.30
CA VAL A 138 -27.55 10.28 -0.83
C VAL A 138 -27.48 11.78 -0.51
N THR A 139 -28.20 12.24 0.51
CA THR A 139 -28.09 13.60 1.06
C THR A 139 -27.07 13.71 2.18
N PHE A 140 -26.25 12.67 2.39
CA PHE A 140 -25.12 12.65 3.33
C PHE A 140 -25.49 12.70 4.83
N ASN A 141 -26.76 12.94 5.17
CA ASN A 141 -27.26 12.99 6.54
C ASN A 141 -26.97 11.69 7.32
N TYR A 142 -27.22 10.54 6.68
CA TYR A 142 -26.95 9.24 7.29
C TYR A 142 -25.46 9.04 7.59
N LEU A 143 -24.60 9.35 6.61
CA LEU A 143 -23.16 9.16 6.74
C LEU A 143 -22.57 10.08 7.82
N LEU A 144 -23.03 11.32 7.90
CA LEU A 144 -22.59 12.26 8.93
C LEU A 144 -22.96 11.76 10.33
N ASN A 145 -24.20 11.30 10.54
CA ASN A 145 -24.64 10.73 11.82
C ASN A 145 -23.85 9.49 12.21
N LEU A 146 -23.55 8.61 11.24
CA LEU A 146 -22.72 7.43 11.46
C LEU A 146 -21.29 7.84 11.81
N HIS A 147 -20.72 8.81 11.11
CA HIS A 147 -19.39 9.33 11.37
C HIS A 147 -19.26 9.89 12.79
N TYR A 148 -20.24 10.67 13.27
CA TYR A 148 -20.25 11.13 14.66
C TYR A 148 -20.32 9.98 15.65
N THR A 149 -21.21 9.01 15.41
CA THR A 149 -21.38 7.84 16.27
C THR A 149 -20.09 7.04 16.40
N VAL A 150 -19.48 6.67 15.27
CA VAL A 150 -18.24 5.89 15.23
C VAL A 150 -17.07 6.68 15.82
N SER A 151 -17.02 7.99 15.60
CA SER A 151 -15.99 8.85 16.20
C SER A 151 -16.07 8.89 17.72
N SER A 152 -17.29 9.03 18.26
CA SER A 152 -17.51 9.02 19.71
C SER A 152 -17.09 7.68 20.32
N LEU A 153 -17.47 6.56 19.67
CA LEU A 153 -17.06 5.22 20.08
C LEU A 153 -15.54 5.05 20.03
N HIS A 154 -14.89 5.46 18.94
CA HIS A 154 -13.43 5.36 18.80
C HIS A 154 -12.69 6.14 19.89
N SER A 155 -13.12 7.37 20.19
CA SER A 155 -12.55 8.16 21.30
C SER A 155 -12.72 7.46 22.64
N LYS A 156 -13.92 6.91 22.91
CA LYS A 156 -14.19 6.13 24.13
C LYS A 156 -13.23 4.95 24.27
N TYR A 157 -13.04 4.16 23.21
CA TYR A 157 -12.12 3.01 23.23
C TYR A 157 -10.65 3.43 23.40
N ASN A 158 -10.20 4.49 22.75
CA ASN A 158 -8.84 5.00 22.91
C ASN A 158 -8.57 5.52 24.32
N ASP A 159 -9.52 6.25 24.91
CA ASP A 159 -9.38 6.74 26.28
C ASP A 159 -9.33 5.59 27.29
N ASN A 160 -10.08 4.51 27.04
CA ASN A 160 -10.04 3.33 27.90
C ASN A 160 -8.76 2.52 27.74
N LYS A 161 -8.24 2.38 26.51
CA LYS A 161 -6.91 1.80 26.25
C LYS A 161 -5.84 2.57 27.03
N LYS A 162 -5.89 3.91 27.05
CA LYS A 162 -4.96 4.74 27.84
C LYS A 162 -5.13 4.56 29.35
N ARG A 163 -6.34 4.25 29.81
CA ARG A 163 -6.69 4.09 31.23
C ARG A 163 -6.62 2.63 31.73
N ASN A 164 -6.28 1.67 30.86
CA ASN A 164 -6.25 0.22 31.15
C ASN A 164 -7.56 -0.33 31.74
N ILE A 165 -8.73 0.15 31.27
CA ILE A 165 -10.04 -0.30 31.76
C ILE A 165 -10.54 -1.49 30.91
N THR A 166 -10.74 -2.65 31.53
CA THR A 166 -10.87 -3.96 30.85
C THR A 166 -12.31 -4.40 30.52
N LEU A 167 -13.35 -3.66 30.92
CA LEU A 167 -14.74 -4.12 30.84
C LEU A 167 -15.65 -3.14 30.08
N LEU A 168 -15.85 -3.42 28.80
CA LEU A 168 -16.93 -2.84 27.99
C LEU A 168 -17.66 -3.93 27.21
N ILE A 169 -18.78 -4.40 27.75
CA ILE A 169 -19.79 -5.13 26.97
C ILE A 169 -20.74 -4.08 26.40
N ASP A 170 -20.40 -3.51 25.25
CA ASP A 170 -21.18 -2.43 24.65
C ASP A 170 -22.11 -2.96 23.54
N GLY A 171 -23.43 -2.91 23.77
CA GLY A 171 -24.44 -3.28 22.78
C GLY A 171 -24.40 -2.41 21.52
N ASP A 172 -23.82 -1.22 21.62
CA ASP A 172 -23.61 -0.29 20.52
C ASP A 172 -22.55 -0.78 19.51
N LEU A 173 -21.66 -1.70 19.90
CA LEU A 173 -20.61 -2.19 19.00
C LEU A 173 -21.12 -3.24 18.04
N ASN A 174 -21.91 -4.23 18.50
CA ASN A 174 -22.55 -5.20 17.60
C ASN A 174 -23.48 -4.47 16.61
N LYS A 175 -24.11 -3.39 17.05
CA LYS A 175 -24.89 -2.50 16.18
C LYS A 175 -23.99 -1.81 15.16
N THR A 176 -22.80 -1.36 15.56
CA THR A 176 -21.84 -0.69 14.67
C THR A 176 -21.23 -1.66 13.64
N GLU A 177 -20.87 -2.89 14.02
CA GLU A 177 -20.41 -3.94 13.08
C GLU A 177 -21.47 -4.21 12.03
N TYR A 178 -22.71 -4.35 12.46
CA TYR A 178 -23.82 -4.57 11.55
C TYR A 178 -24.11 -3.36 10.64
N LEU A 179 -23.97 -2.13 11.14
CA LEU A 179 -24.09 -0.90 10.33
C LEU A 179 -22.95 -0.80 9.30
N PHE A 180 -21.73 -1.19 9.68
CA PHE A 180 -20.57 -1.27 8.81
C PHE A 180 -20.80 -2.27 7.66
N GLU A 181 -21.20 -3.50 7.99
CA GLU A 181 -21.50 -4.54 7.00
C GLU A 181 -22.59 -4.08 6.04
N ASN A 182 -23.69 -3.54 6.57
CA ASN A 182 -24.80 -3.05 5.74
C ASN A 182 -24.38 -1.91 4.81
N LEU A 183 -23.62 -0.94 5.32
CA LEU A 183 -23.17 0.20 4.50
C LEU A 183 -22.30 -0.29 3.35
N LEU A 184 -21.37 -1.22 3.61
CA LEU A 184 -20.51 -1.79 2.58
C LEU A 184 -21.29 -2.64 1.57
N ILE A 185 -22.13 -3.55 2.05
CA ILE A 185 -22.97 -4.40 1.20
C ILE A 185 -23.86 -3.53 0.31
N PHE A 186 -24.48 -2.49 0.88
CA PHE A 186 -25.30 -1.55 0.14
C PHE A 186 -24.51 -0.84 -0.95
N THR A 187 -23.33 -0.30 -0.59
CA THR A 187 -22.43 0.42 -1.52
C THR A 187 -22.05 -0.48 -2.70
N LEU A 188 -21.59 -1.70 -2.41
CA LEU A 188 -21.08 -2.64 -3.40
C LEU A 188 -22.19 -3.23 -4.29
N LYS A 189 -23.33 -3.63 -3.71
CA LYS A 189 -24.43 -4.26 -4.48
C LYS A 189 -25.20 -3.26 -5.33
N ASN A 190 -25.33 -2.01 -4.87
CA ASN A 190 -26.07 -0.99 -5.60
C ASN A 190 -25.17 -0.05 -6.41
N GLY A 191 -23.84 -0.24 -6.36
CA GLY A 191 -22.89 0.64 -7.04
C GLY A 191 -22.96 2.10 -6.58
N CYS A 192 -23.32 2.34 -5.32
CA CYS A 192 -23.45 3.70 -4.78
C CYS A 192 -22.06 4.29 -4.51
N LEU A 193 -21.77 5.46 -5.07
CA LEU A 193 -20.46 6.12 -4.99
C LEU A 193 -20.23 6.90 -3.69
N ILE A 194 -20.92 6.54 -2.61
CA ILE A 194 -20.79 7.22 -1.32
C ILE A 194 -19.39 7.04 -0.71
N ASP A 195 -18.65 6.02 -1.15
CA ASP A 195 -17.25 5.79 -0.84
C ASP A 195 -16.28 6.81 -1.45
N ALA A 196 -16.76 7.71 -2.31
CA ALA A 196 -16.01 8.87 -2.78
C ALA A 196 -15.74 9.90 -1.67
N TYR A 197 -16.58 9.95 -0.64
CA TYR A 197 -16.44 10.88 0.49
C TYR A 197 -15.37 10.44 1.48
N LYS A 198 -14.65 11.41 2.05
CA LYS A 198 -13.61 11.15 3.06
C LYS A 198 -14.20 10.60 4.34
N GLU A 199 -15.38 11.06 4.71
CA GLU A 199 -16.13 10.68 5.91
C GLU A 199 -16.52 9.20 5.86
N PHE A 200 -16.82 8.66 4.67
CA PHE A 200 -17.02 7.23 4.48
C PHE A 200 -15.74 6.46 4.82
N LYS A 201 -14.61 6.84 4.22
CA LYS A 201 -13.32 6.19 4.46
C LYS A 201 -12.88 6.32 5.92
N ASP A 202 -13.15 7.45 6.56
CA ASP A 202 -12.88 7.68 7.97
C ASP A 202 -13.74 6.81 8.89
N VAL A 203 -15.02 6.58 8.55
CA VAL A 203 -15.88 5.62 9.26
C VAL A 203 -15.29 4.21 9.19
N ILE A 204 -14.92 3.76 7.98
CA ILE A 204 -14.30 2.44 7.77
C ILE A 204 -12.99 2.34 8.57
N ARG A 205 -12.11 3.35 8.50
CA ARG A 205 -10.84 3.36 9.24
C ARG A 205 -11.06 3.23 10.75
N LYS A 206 -11.89 4.10 11.32
CA LYS A 206 -12.17 4.11 12.78
C LYS A 206 -12.80 2.80 13.24
N PHE A 207 -13.64 2.18 12.41
CA PHE A 207 -14.20 0.88 12.71
C PHE A 207 -13.12 -0.21 12.83
N ILE A 208 -12.19 -0.26 11.87
CA ILE A 208 -11.06 -1.20 11.92
C ILE A 208 -10.16 -0.91 13.13
N GLU A 209 -9.86 0.36 13.43
CA GLU A 209 -9.10 0.76 14.62
C GLU A 209 -9.75 0.28 15.93
N ILE A 210 -11.07 0.46 16.08
CA ILE A 210 -11.83 -0.06 17.23
C ILE A 210 -11.67 -1.58 17.34
N LYS A 211 -11.75 -2.31 16.22
CA LYS A 211 -11.62 -3.77 16.21
C LYS A 211 -10.22 -4.22 16.64
N ILE A 212 -9.18 -3.50 16.21
CA ILE A 212 -7.79 -3.77 16.57
C ILE A 212 -7.55 -3.55 18.06
N ILE A 213 -8.04 -2.44 18.62
CA ILE A 213 -7.92 -2.14 20.05
C ILE A 213 -8.46 -3.30 20.89
N LYS A 214 -9.59 -3.89 20.49
CA LYS A 214 -10.19 -5.05 21.17
C LYS A 214 -9.45 -6.37 20.91
N GLY A 215 -8.95 -6.57 19.69
CA GLY A 215 -8.19 -7.77 19.33
C GLY A 215 -6.90 -7.90 20.14
N LEU A 216 -6.25 -6.77 20.43
CA LEU A 216 -5.06 -6.70 21.27
C LEU A 216 -5.33 -7.10 22.72
N GLU A 217 -6.52 -6.82 23.27
CA GLU A 217 -6.91 -7.28 24.61
C GLU A 217 -7.08 -8.81 24.69
N ASN A 218 -7.41 -9.45 23.56
CA ASN A 218 -7.66 -10.89 23.45
C ASN A 218 -6.48 -11.69 22.85
N ASN A 219 -5.31 -11.06 22.65
CA ASN A 219 -4.11 -11.62 22.00
C ASN A 219 -4.28 -12.21 20.59
N GLU A 220 -5.43 -11.98 19.94
CA GLU A 220 -5.68 -12.48 18.59
C GLU A 220 -6.57 -11.49 17.80
N LEU A 221 -6.01 -10.90 16.74
CA LEU A 221 -6.73 -10.02 15.84
C LEU A 221 -7.26 -10.82 14.65
N LYS A 222 -8.59 -11.05 14.66
CA LYS A 222 -9.30 -11.76 13.59
C LYS A 222 -10.07 -10.79 12.70
N LEU A 223 -9.75 -10.79 11.41
CA LEU A 223 -10.45 -10.02 10.39
C LEU A 223 -11.25 -10.94 9.47
N THR A 224 -12.47 -10.52 9.13
CA THR A 224 -13.31 -11.18 8.12
C THR A 224 -12.88 -10.77 6.71
N ARG A 225 -13.30 -11.52 5.70
CA ARG A 225 -13.08 -11.17 4.28
C ARG A 225 -13.52 -9.75 3.93
N LEU A 226 -14.68 -9.31 4.41
CA LEU A 226 -15.21 -7.98 4.13
C LEU A 226 -14.34 -6.88 4.78
N GLU A 227 -13.80 -7.15 5.96
CA GLU A 227 -12.89 -6.22 6.64
C GLU A 227 -11.52 -6.16 5.95
N LEU A 228 -11.00 -7.31 5.50
CA LEU A 228 -9.78 -7.37 4.70
C LEU A 228 -9.95 -6.57 3.39
N TYR A 229 -11.06 -6.80 2.67
CA TYR A 229 -11.43 -6.00 1.49
C TYR A 229 -11.47 -4.51 1.82
N SER A 230 -12.05 -4.14 2.95
CA SER A 230 -12.18 -2.73 3.37
C SER A 230 -10.83 -2.09 3.68
N CYS A 231 -9.93 -2.84 4.32
CA CYS A 231 -8.56 -2.41 4.57
C CYS A 231 -7.79 -2.18 3.28
N ILE A 232 -7.97 -3.06 2.28
CA ILE A 232 -7.33 -2.93 0.98
C ILE A 232 -7.88 -1.71 0.22
N ARG A 233 -9.21 -1.57 0.16
CA ARG A 233 -9.89 -0.62 -0.73
C ARG A 233 -9.99 0.81 -0.18
N TYR A 234 -10.27 0.97 1.10
CA TYR A 234 -10.69 2.27 1.66
C TYR A 234 -9.66 2.93 2.57
N ILE A 235 -8.69 2.17 3.08
CA ILE A 235 -7.65 2.71 3.98
C ILE A 235 -6.44 3.14 3.15
N GLU A 236 -6.02 4.39 3.32
CA GLU A 236 -4.78 4.87 2.69
C GLU A 236 -3.56 4.11 3.20
N ASN A 237 -2.64 3.77 2.30
CA ASN A 237 -1.41 3.02 2.59
C ASN A 237 -0.63 3.52 3.82
N LYS A 238 -0.49 4.85 3.95
CA LYS A 238 0.20 5.46 5.09
C LYS A 238 -0.51 5.13 6.42
N ASN A 239 -1.84 5.21 6.43
CA ASN A 239 -2.65 4.92 7.62
C ASN A 239 -2.63 3.43 7.94
N LEU A 240 -2.67 2.56 6.93
CA LEU A 240 -2.65 1.11 7.11
C LEU A 240 -1.43 0.65 7.93
N TYR A 241 -0.25 1.22 7.63
CA TYR A 241 0.96 0.97 8.40
C TYR A 241 0.76 1.33 9.88
N PHE A 242 0.29 2.55 10.17
CA PHE A 242 0.08 2.99 11.55
C PHE A 242 -0.95 2.17 12.31
N ILE A 243 -2.02 1.75 11.64
CA ILE A 243 -3.13 0.99 12.21
C ILE A 243 -2.67 -0.38 12.71
N PHE A 244 -1.76 -1.03 11.98
CA PHE A 244 -1.25 -2.36 12.34
C PHE A 244 0.10 -2.33 13.07
N THR A 245 0.66 -1.15 13.38
CA THR A 245 1.85 -1.03 14.23
C THR A 245 1.47 -0.73 15.67
N THR A 246 2.12 -1.41 16.61
CA THR A 246 2.01 -1.08 18.04
C THR A 246 2.76 0.23 18.36
N ASN A 247 2.58 0.74 19.59
CA ASN A 247 3.29 1.93 20.07
C ASN A 247 4.82 1.80 20.01
N ASP A 248 5.33 0.57 20.08
CA ASP A 248 6.76 0.25 19.98
C ASP A 248 7.23 0.06 18.52
N LYS A 249 6.38 0.43 17.56
CA LYS A 249 6.58 0.25 16.11
C LYS A 249 6.71 -1.21 15.68
N THR A 250 6.27 -2.16 16.50
CA THR A 250 6.26 -3.57 16.12
C THR A 250 4.99 -3.89 15.31
N PRO A 251 5.10 -4.63 14.20
CA PRO A 251 3.94 -5.02 13.41
C PRO A 251 3.05 -6.01 14.18
N THR A 252 1.73 -5.84 14.08
CA THR A 252 0.73 -6.70 14.72
C THR A 252 0.43 -7.90 13.83
N LYS A 253 0.63 -9.12 14.35
CA LYS A 253 0.30 -10.35 13.63
C LYS A 253 -1.22 -10.50 13.48
N LEU A 254 -1.67 -10.82 12.27
CA LEU A 254 -3.07 -11.03 11.92
C LEU A 254 -3.41 -12.53 11.87
N SER A 255 -4.51 -12.91 12.50
CA SER A 255 -5.08 -14.25 12.41
C SER A 255 -6.22 -14.22 11.39
N VAL A 256 -6.09 -15.01 10.33
CA VAL A 256 -7.06 -15.07 9.22
C VAL A 256 -7.36 -16.54 8.91
N ASN A 257 -8.61 -16.84 8.58
CA ASN A 257 -9.01 -18.19 8.20
C ASN A 257 -8.32 -18.62 6.89
N SER A 258 -7.95 -19.89 6.75
CA SER A 258 -7.29 -20.41 5.54
C SER A 258 -8.01 -20.05 4.23
N LYS A 259 -9.34 -20.20 4.19
CA LYS A 259 -10.16 -19.83 3.02
C LYS A 259 -10.08 -18.35 2.63
N ASP A 260 -9.84 -17.48 3.61
CA ASP A 260 -9.72 -16.03 3.37
C ASP A 260 -8.28 -15.65 2.99
N ILE A 261 -7.27 -16.40 3.47
CA ILE A 261 -5.89 -16.31 2.97
C ILE A 261 -5.85 -16.71 1.49
N ASP A 262 -6.47 -17.84 1.14
CA ASP A 262 -6.50 -18.32 -0.25
C ASP A 262 -7.22 -17.32 -1.17
N TRP A 263 -8.30 -16.70 -0.70
CA TRP A 263 -8.97 -15.62 -1.43
C TRP A 263 -8.06 -14.39 -1.59
N LEU A 264 -7.32 -14.00 -0.55
CA LEU A 264 -6.44 -12.83 -0.59
C LEU A 264 -5.31 -13.02 -1.61
N ILE A 265 -4.76 -14.23 -1.72
CA ILE A 265 -3.67 -14.56 -2.65
C ILE A 265 -4.23 -14.81 -4.07
N ASN A 266 -5.09 -15.81 -4.22
CA ASN A 266 -5.50 -16.35 -5.53
C ASN A 266 -6.64 -15.55 -6.19
N THR A 267 -7.28 -14.63 -5.47
CA THR A 267 -8.34 -13.79 -6.03
C THR A 267 -7.96 -12.32 -5.95
N ALA A 268 -7.82 -11.75 -4.75
CA ALA A 268 -7.61 -10.32 -4.59
C ALA A 268 -6.26 -9.85 -5.17
N LEU A 269 -5.14 -10.42 -4.70
CA LEU A 269 -3.81 -10.05 -5.19
C LEU A 269 -3.67 -10.32 -6.70
N GLN A 270 -4.08 -11.51 -7.15
CA GLN A 270 -3.95 -11.90 -8.56
C GLN A 270 -4.76 -10.99 -9.50
N ASN A 271 -6.01 -10.63 -9.14
CA ASN A 271 -6.81 -9.71 -9.95
C ASN A 271 -6.24 -8.29 -9.95
N LEU A 272 -5.82 -7.79 -8.78
CA LEU A 272 -5.21 -6.47 -8.64
C LEU A 272 -3.92 -6.36 -9.46
N VAL A 273 -3.03 -7.35 -9.38
CA VAL A 273 -1.78 -7.41 -10.15
C VAL A 273 -2.02 -7.46 -11.65
N LYS A 274 -2.99 -8.26 -12.11
CA LYS A 274 -3.35 -8.34 -13.53
C LYS A 274 -3.77 -6.97 -14.09
N ILE A 275 -4.50 -6.19 -13.31
CA ILE A 275 -4.92 -4.84 -13.69
C ILE A 275 -3.75 -3.88 -13.57
N TYR A 276 -2.94 -4.04 -12.52
CA TYR A 276 -1.79 -3.19 -12.27
C TYR A 276 -0.80 -3.25 -13.45
N THR A 277 -0.47 -4.45 -13.91
CA THR A 277 0.49 -4.71 -14.98
C THR A 277 -0.03 -4.37 -16.38
N SER A 278 -1.35 -4.46 -16.62
CA SER A 278 -1.96 -4.14 -17.92
C SER A 278 -2.27 -2.66 -18.13
N HIS A 279 -2.13 -1.82 -17.11
CA HIS A 279 -2.45 -0.40 -17.20
C HIS A 279 -1.32 0.38 -17.89
N PRO A 280 -1.60 1.12 -18.98
CA PRO A 280 -0.57 1.83 -19.74
C PRO A 280 -0.17 3.20 -19.13
N GLY A 281 -0.90 3.69 -18.13
CA GLY A 281 -0.72 5.02 -17.55
C GLY A 281 0.25 5.08 -16.36
N ALA A 282 0.85 6.25 -16.13
CA ALA A 282 1.74 6.50 -15.00
C ALA A 282 1.03 6.50 -13.63
N PHE A 283 -0.31 6.69 -13.60
CA PHE A 283 -1.11 6.74 -12.37
C PHE A 283 -2.09 5.58 -12.32
N ASN A 284 -1.60 4.43 -11.92
CA ASN A 284 -2.41 3.23 -11.85
C ASN A 284 -3.54 3.36 -10.80
N PRO A 285 -4.82 3.09 -11.16
CA PRO A 285 -5.94 3.24 -10.24
C PRO A 285 -5.96 2.22 -9.09
N VAL A 286 -5.25 1.09 -9.20
CA VAL A 286 -5.23 0.02 -8.19
C VAL A 286 -3.89 -0.11 -7.45
N GLU A 287 -2.98 0.85 -7.63
CA GLU A 287 -1.64 0.82 -7.04
C GLU A 287 -1.67 0.75 -5.51
N SER A 288 -2.52 1.58 -4.88
CA SER A 288 -2.69 1.57 -3.43
C SER A 288 -3.17 0.22 -2.91
N GLU A 289 -4.08 -0.42 -3.64
CA GLU A 289 -4.70 -1.68 -3.29
C GLU A 289 -3.72 -2.84 -3.41
N VAL A 290 -2.86 -2.86 -4.44
CA VAL A 290 -1.76 -3.84 -4.56
C VAL A 290 -0.84 -3.72 -3.34
N ILE A 291 -0.40 -2.49 -3.03
CA ILE A 291 0.51 -2.27 -1.91
C ILE A 291 -0.14 -2.64 -0.57
N ASN A 292 -1.39 -2.25 -0.36
CA ASN A 292 -2.15 -2.59 0.85
C ASN A 292 -2.31 -4.11 0.99
N THR A 293 -2.54 -4.82 -0.11
CA THR A 293 -2.66 -6.29 -0.12
C THR A 293 -1.35 -6.95 0.31
N LEU A 294 -0.20 -6.52 -0.23
CA LEU A 294 1.11 -7.02 0.18
C LEU A 294 1.41 -6.72 1.66
N LYS A 295 1.05 -5.53 2.13
CA LYS A 295 1.20 -5.15 3.55
C LYS A 295 0.33 -5.95 4.48
N ILE A 296 -0.86 -6.37 4.06
CA ILE A 296 -1.72 -7.23 4.88
C ILE A 296 -1.18 -8.65 4.89
N LEU A 297 -0.77 -9.18 3.72
CA LEU A 297 -0.17 -10.52 3.61
C LEU A 297 1.10 -10.67 4.44
N SER A 298 1.91 -9.62 4.57
CA SER A 298 3.13 -9.64 5.39
C SER A 298 2.87 -9.81 6.89
N LEU A 299 1.65 -9.50 7.35
CA LEU A 299 1.22 -9.60 8.74
C LEU A 299 0.52 -10.92 9.05
N ILE A 300 0.18 -11.72 8.04
CA ILE A 300 -0.53 -12.99 8.17
C ILE A 300 0.47 -14.13 8.25
N ASP A 301 0.13 -15.18 9.00
CA ASP A 301 0.89 -16.43 8.98
C ASP A 301 0.56 -17.25 7.74
N VAL A 302 1.44 -17.22 6.74
CA VAL A 302 1.32 -18.05 5.53
C VAL A 302 2.27 -19.25 5.57
N SER A 303 1.86 -20.33 4.91
CA SER A 303 2.69 -21.52 4.68
C SER A 303 3.81 -21.23 3.66
N LEU A 304 4.80 -22.12 3.58
CA LEU A 304 5.88 -22.01 2.59
C LEU A 304 5.37 -22.03 1.14
N GLU A 305 4.36 -22.84 0.85
CA GLU A 305 3.73 -22.92 -0.48
C GLU A 305 3.05 -21.59 -0.83
N GLN A 306 2.24 -21.06 0.08
CA GLN A 306 1.58 -19.76 -0.09
C GLN A 306 2.59 -18.61 -0.21
N ASP A 307 3.69 -18.62 0.56
CA ASP A 307 4.75 -17.63 0.43
C ASP A 307 5.42 -17.69 -0.96
N SER A 308 5.66 -18.91 -1.46
CA SER A 308 6.18 -19.11 -2.82
C SER A 308 5.22 -18.61 -3.89
N ASP A 309 3.91 -18.84 -3.74
CA ASP A 309 2.89 -18.36 -4.68
C ASP A 309 2.84 -16.82 -4.68
N ILE A 310 2.84 -16.19 -3.50
CA ILE A 310 2.86 -14.72 -3.38
C ILE A 310 4.10 -14.15 -4.05
N LEU A 311 5.28 -14.69 -3.75
CA LEU A 311 6.54 -14.21 -4.35
C LEU A 311 6.57 -14.45 -5.86
N THR A 312 5.96 -15.51 -6.36
CA THR A 312 5.81 -15.74 -7.81
C THR A 312 4.95 -14.66 -8.46
N ILE A 313 3.77 -14.36 -7.89
CA ILE A 313 2.88 -13.29 -8.36
C ILE A 313 3.61 -11.93 -8.35
N VAL A 314 4.35 -11.64 -7.28
CA VAL A 314 5.12 -10.39 -7.17
C VAL A 314 6.28 -10.35 -8.16
N ASN A 315 6.95 -11.47 -8.41
CA ASN A 315 8.02 -11.57 -9.40
C ASN A 315 7.50 -11.33 -10.82
N ASP A 316 6.35 -11.91 -11.16
CA ASP A 316 5.68 -11.65 -12.44
C ASP A 316 5.26 -10.19 -12.56
N THR A 317 4.84 -9.57 -11.45
CA THR A 317 4.55 -8.13 -11.41
C THR A 317 5.78 -7.30 -11.67
N LEU A 318 6.93 -7.65 -11.06
CA LEU A 318 8.21 -6.98 -11.24
C LEU A 318 8.69 -7.00 -12.69
N ASN A 319 8.33 -8.03 -13.45
CA ASN A 319 8.67 -8.13 -14.87
C ASN A 319 7.82 -7.23 -15.77
N ALA A 320 6.74 -6.65 -15.24
CA ALA A 320 5.98 -5.64 -15.95
C ALA A 320 6.71 -4.28 -15.95
N SER A 321 6.09 -3.30 -16.62
CA SER A 321 6.57 -1.93 -16.77
C SER A 321 6.81 -1.22 -15.42
N PHE A 322 7.26 0.04 -15.49
CA PHE A 322 7.68 0.89 -14.38
C PHE A 322 6.82 0.82 -13.10
N HIS A 323 7.46 0.65 -11.94
CA HIS A 323 6.84 0.73 -10.62
C HIS A 323 7.24 1.99 -9.85
N ASN A 324 6.42 2.38 -8.86
CA ASN A 324 6.76 3.44 -7.94
C ASN A 324 7.64 2.96 -6.78
N ILE A 325 8.17 3.89 -5.99
CA ILE A 325 9.04 3.58 -4.85
C ILE A 325 8.30 2.77 -3.77
N SER A 326 7.02 3.08 -3.53
CA SER A 326 6.22 2.44 -2.49
C SER A 326 5.92 0.96 -2.75
N PHE A 327 5.97 0.52 -4.02
CA PHE A 327 5.90 -0.89 -4.37
C PHE A 327 7.14 -1.65 -3.87
N TYR A 328 8.34 -1.12 -4.11
CA TYR A 328 9.59 -1.72 -3.60
C TYR A 328 9.66 -1.70 -2.07
N ASP A 329 9.20 -0.61 -1.44
CA ASP A 329 9.11 -0.54 0.02
C ASP A 329 8.21 -1.66 0.56
N ALA A 330 7.04 -1.88 -0.06
CA ALA A 330 6.10 -2.93 0.34
C ALA A 330 6.62 -4.36 0.11
N LEU A 331 7.36 -4.59 -0.98
CA LEU A 331 8.05 -5.86 -1.24
C LEU A 331 9.11 -6.14 -0.18
N CYS A 332 9.95 -5.14 0.15
CA CYS A 332 10.94 -5.27 1.21
C CYS A 332 10.29 -5.53 2.57
N ASP A 333 9.24 -4.78 2.92
CA ASP A 333 8.48 -4.97 4.16
C ASP A 333 7.87 -6.38 4.23
N TYR A 334 7.33 -6.88 3.11
CA TYR A 334 6.79 -8.23 3.02
C TYR A 334 7.86 -9.27 3.40
N ILE A 335 9.00 -9.24 2.74
CA ILE A 335 10.08 -10.23 2.96
C ILE A 335 10.64 -10.14 4.37
N VAL A 336 10.83 -8.93 4.90
CA VAL A 336 11.36 -8.71 6.26
C VAL A 336 10.39 -9.21 7.33
N TYR A 337 9.11 -8.85 7.24
CA TYR A 337 8.14 -9.25 8.25
C TYR A 337 7.88 -10.75 8.21
N ARG A 338 7.85 -11.35 7.02
CA ARG A 338 7.77 -12.81 6.88
C ARG A 338 8.96 -13.53 7.51
N TYR A 339 10.17 -13.07 7.24
CA TYR A 339 11.37 -13.61 7.87
C TYR A 339 11.34 -13.49 9.41
N ASN A 340 10.94 -12.33 9.92
CA ASN A 340 10.89 -12.05 11.36
C ASN A 340 9.80 -12.86 12.08
N PHE A 341 8.64 -13.06 11.45
CA PHE A 341 7.55 -13.82 12.05
C PHE A 341 7.75 -15.32 11.95
N ASN A 342 8.27 -15.82 10.82
CA ASN A 342 8.49 -17.25 10.61
C ASN A 342 9.56 -17.52 9.54
N LYS A 343 10.83 -17.55 9.97
CA LYS A 343 11.99 -17.83 9.12
C LYS A 343 11.87 -19.14 8.35
N GLU A 344 11.31 -20.20 8.95
CA GLU A 344 11.21 -21.53 8.33
C GLU A 344 10.28 -21.55 7.12
N ASN A 345 9.25 -20.70 7.13
CA ASN A 345 8.28 -20.57 6.04
C ASN A 345 8.68 -19.53 4.97
N SER A 346 9.93 -19.04 4.98
CA SER A 346 10.40 -18.07 3.99
C SER A 346 10.94 -18.78 2.74
N SER A 347 10.36 -18.53 1.58
CA SER A 347 10.73 -19.15 0.30
C SER A 347 12.04 -18.58 -0.23
N LYS A 348 13.14 -19.33 -0.02
CA LYS A 348 14.47 -18.99 -0.55
C LYS A 348 14.46 -18.85 -2.08
N ASN A 349 13.76 -19.75 -2.78
CA ASN A 349 13.67 -19.74 -4.24
C ASN A 349 12.90 -18.52 -4.74
N GLY A 350 11.81 -18.14 -4.08
CA GLY A 350 11.05 -16.93 -4.40
C GLY A 350 11.91 -15.68 -4.23
N ILE A 351 12.59 -15.53 -3.08
CA ILE A 351 13.48 -14.39 -2.80
C ILE A 351 14.63 -14.32 -3.82
N GLY A 352 15.26 -15.46 -4.15
CA GLY A 352 16.29 -15.52 -5.18
C GLY A 352 15.79 -15.12 -6.56
N SER A 353 14.56 -15.49 -6.92
CA SER A 353 13.92 -15.10 -8.18
C SER A 353 13.65 -13.60 -8.26
N ILE A 354 13.18 -13.00 -7.17
CA ILE A 354 13.00 -11.54 -7.05
C ILE A 354 14.33 -10.80 -7.28
N ILE A 355 15.42 -11.26 -6.64
CA ILE A 355 16.75 -10.68 -6.81
C ILE A 355 17.20 -10.78 -8.28
N ASN A 356 17.01 -11.95 -8.91
CA ASN A 356 17.30 -12.14 -10.32
C ASN A 356 16.55 -11.14 -11.21
N SER A 357 15.24 -10.98 -11.02
CA SER A 357 14.42 -10.07 -11.82
C SER A 357 14.80 -8.59 -11.64
N ILE A 358 15.20 -8.19 -10.43
CA ILE A 358 15.73 -6.83 -10.18
C ILE A 358 17.01 -6.59 -10.97
N ILE A 359 17.90 -7.58 -11.04
CA ILE A 359 19.13 -7.49 -11.83
C ILE A 359 18.82 -7.44 -13.32
N ASP A 360 17.89 -8.27 -13.81
CA ASP A 360 17.46 -8.26 -15.21
C ASP A 360 16.87 -6.89 -15.61
N LYS A 361 16.10 -6.25 -14.72
CA LYS A 361 15.61 -4.89 -14.92
C LYS A 361 16.75 -3.86 -15.02
N LEU A 362 17.79 -3.98 -14.20
CA LEU A 362 18.96 -3.11 -14.28
C LEU A 362 19.72 -3.30 -15.60
N ILE A 363 19.98 -4.55 -16.00
CA ILE A 363 20.75 -4.89 -17.21
C ILE A 363 20.02 -4.42 -18.47
N SER A 364 18.71 -4.67 -18.56
CA SER A 364 17.89 -4.29 -19.71
C SER A 364 17.72 -2.77 -19.87
N LYS A 365 18.17 -1.96 -18.90
CA LYS A 365 17.97 -0.49 -18.82
C LYS A 365 16.50 -0.08 -18.90
N ASN A 366 15.58 -0.99 -18.60
CA ASN A 366 14.14 -0.75 -18.60
C ASN A 366 13.67 -0.26 -17.22
N LEU A 367 14.30 0.81 -16.73
CA LEU A 367 14.02 1.39 -15.42
C LEU A 367 13.42 2.79 -15.54
N GLY A 368 12.32 2.98 -14.83
CA GLY A 368 11.70 4.29 -14.67
C GLY A 368 12.49 5.15 -13.69
N GLY A 369 12.25 6.46 -13.67
CA GLY A 369 12.92 7.38 -12.74
C GLY A 369 12.73 6.99 -11.27
N TYR A 370 11.51 6.54 -10.90
CA TYR A 370 11.21 6.07 -9.55
C TYR A 370 11.92 4.77 -9.19
N GLU A 371 11.99 3.81 -10.11
CA GLU A 371 12.68 2.53 -9.89
C GLU A 371 14.19 2.74 -9.76
N ARG A 372 14.77 3.65 -10.56
CA ARG A 372 16.17 4.04 -10.42
C ARG A 372 16.45 4.63 -9.03
N ILE A 373 15.54 5.46 -8.50
CA ILE A 373 15.66 5.96 -7.13
C ILE A 373 15.56 4.82 -6.11
N ALA A 374 14.59 3.92 -6.25
CA ALA A 374 14.38 2.82 -5.31
C ALA A 374 15.57 1.84 -5.29
N ILE A 375 15.98 1.35 -6.46
CA ILE A 375 16.99 0.30 -6.59
C ILE A 375 18.42 0.85 -6.48
N VAL A 376 18.73 1.94 -7.20
CA VAL A 376 20.12 2.43 -7.33
C VAL A 376 20.48 3.46 -6.27
N ASN A 377 19.56 4.37 -5.92
CA ASN A 377 19.88 5.46 -4.98
C ASN A 377 19.61 5.09 -3.52
N ARG A 378 18.51 4.38 -3.25
CA ARG A 378 18.14 3.94 -1.89
C ARG A 378 18.68 2.55 -1.57
N GLY A 379 18.71 1.66 -2.57
CA GLY A 379 19.02 0.25 -2.37
C GLY A 379 17.86 -0.53 -1.76
N LEU A 380 17.97 -1.85 -1.79
CA LEU A 380 16.99 -2.78 -1.23
C LEU A 380 17.64 -3.61 -0.12
N SER A 381 18.45 -2.97 0.72
CA SER A 381 19.34 -3.62 1.70
C SER A 381 18.64 -4.61 2.63
N ASN A 382 17.37 -4.36 2.96
CA ASN A 382 16.53 -5.25 3.74
C ASN A 382 16.28 -6.60 3.05
N LEU A 383 15.92 -6.59 1.76
CA LEU A 383 15.77 -7.79 0.94
C LEU A 383 17.07 -8.61 0.93
N PHE A 384 18.20 -7.96 0.64
CA PHE A 384 19.50 -8.63 0.56
C PHE A 384 20.02 -9.10 1.92
N SER A 385 19.69 -8.41 3.01
CA SER A 385 20.03 -8.86 4.36
C SER A 385 19.25 -10.10 4.76
N VAL A 386 17.95 -10.18 4.43
CA VAL A 386 17.18 -11.43 4.60
C VAL A 386 17.75 -12.55 3.73
N ALA A 387 18.10 -12.26 2.48
CA ALA A 387 18.74 -13.25 1.60
C ALA A 387 20.05 -13.79 2.18
N GLN A 388 20.90 -12.91 2.74
CA GLN A 388 22.12 -13.30 3.42
C GLN A 388 21.84 -14.18 4.65
N LEU A 389 20.86 -13.81 5.50
CA LEU A 389 20.49 -14.57 6.70
C LEU A 389 19.82 -15.93 6.39
N LEU A 390 19.28 -16.08 5.19
CA LEU A 390 18.75 -17.33 4.63
C LEU A 390 19.80 -18.11 3.84
N GLU A 391 21.04 -17.61 3.75
CA GLU A 391 22.16 -18.23 3.03
C GLU A 391 21.87 -18.42 1.53
N ILE A 392 21.11 -17.50 0.94
CA ILE A 392 20.90 -17.46 -0.52
C ILE A 392 22.20 -16.99 -1.17
N THR A 393 22.71 -17.75 -2.13
CA THR A 393 23.93 -17.42 -2.88
C THR A 393 23.59 -17.16 -4.34
N PHE A 394 24.04 -16.02 -4.86
CA PHE A 394 23.94 -15.63 -6.26
C PHE A 394 25.22 -16.03 -7.00
N GLU A 395 25.07 -16.82 -8.07
CA GLU A 395 26.18 -17.50 -8.73
C GLU A 395 26.29 -17.21 -10.23
N ASP A 396 25.37 -16.43 -10.80
CA ASP A 396 25.35 -16.11 -12.24
C ASP A 396 26.41 -15.05 -12.58
N LYS A 397 27.57 -15.54 -13.02
CA LYS A 397 28.73 -14.70 -13.33
C LYS A 397 28.51 -13.81 -14.55
N ASP A 398 27.91 -14.34 -15.61
CA ASP A 398 27.73 -13.61 -16.87
C ASP A 398 26.79 -12.42 -16.65
N LYS A 399 25.71 -12.65 -15.88
CA LYS A 399 24.78 -11.61 -15.47
C LYS A 399 25.45 -10.50 -14.64
N ILE A 400 26.41 -10.83 -13.78
CA ILE A 400 27.18 -9.82 -13.04
C ILE A 400 28.06 -8.99 -13.98
N GLU A 401 28.75 -9.59 -14.94
CA GLU A 401 29.57 -8.86 -15.90
C GLU A 401 28.73 -7.88 -16.74
N GLU A 402 27.54 -8.31 -17.17
CA GLU A 402 26.58 -7.44 -17.85
C GLU A 402 26.12 -6.29 -16.94
N LEU A 403 25.79 -6.57 -15.69
CA LEU A 403 25.38 -5.55 -14.71
C LEU A 403 26.49 -4.51 -14.48
N LEU A 404 27.73 -4.96 -14.27
CA LEU A 404 28.89 -4.08 -14.07
C LEU A 404 29.14 -3.20 -15.31
N THR A 405 29.00 -3.78 -16.51
CA THR A 405 29.10 -3.05 -17.78
C THR A 405 28.04 -1.95 -17.87
N VAL A 406 26.80 -2.26 -17.47
CA VAL A 406 25.72 -1.27 -17.47
C VAL A 406 25.98 -0.16 -16.45
N ILE A 407 26.34 -0.48 -15.21
CA ILE A 407 26.62 0.49 -14.16
C ILE A 407 27.85 1.36 -14.50
N ALA A 408 28.83 0.82 -15.24
CA ALA A 408 29.97 1.60 -15.74
C ALA A 408 29.54 2.74 -16.68
N THR A 409 28.36 2.65 -17.32
CA THR A 409 27.83 3.73 -18.16
C THR A 409 27.15 4.85 -17.36
N TYR A 410 26.92 4.67 -16.06
CA TYR A 410 26.29 5.69 -15.23
C TYR A 410 27.24 6.87 -14.93
N PRO A 411 26.68 8.09 -14.70
CA PRO A 411 27.42 9.22 -14.17
C PRO A 411 28.14 8.86 -12.85
N SER A 412 29.29 9.47 -12.58
CA SER A 412 30.15 9.13 -11.42
C SER A 412 29.38 9.12 -10.09
N ALA A 413 28.51 10.10 -9.88
CA ALA A 413 27.71 10.19 -8.66
C ALA A 413 26.72 9.01 -8.50
N GLU A 414 26.10 8.56 -9.59
CA GLU A 414 25.14 7.46 -9.59
C GLU A 414 25.83 6.09 -9.57
N ARG A 415 26.98 5.97 -10.24
CA ARG A 415 27.83 4.79 -10.17
C ARG A 415 28.25 4.50 -8.73
N ALA A 416 28.62 5.55 -8.00
CA ALA A 416 28.95 5.43 -6.59
C ALA A 416 27.75 5.05 -5.71
N ARG A 417 26.56 5.57 -6.01
CA ARG A 417 25.33 5.11 -5.33
C ARG A 417 25.05 3.64 -5.61
N ALA A 418 25.20 3.20 -6.85
CA ALA A 418 25.09 1.77 -7.20
C ALA A 418 26.12 0.92 -6.45
N ALA A 419 27.36 1.43 -6.28
CA ALA A 419 28.42 0.78 -5.51
C ALA A 419 28.05 0.62 -4.02
N GLU A 420 27.55 1.69 -3.40
CA GLU A 420 27.14 1.71 -1.98
C GLU A 420 25.88 0.89 -1.68
N THR A 421 25.04 0.65 -2.71
CA THR A 421 23.74 -0.01 -2.57
C THR A 421 23.74 -1.39 -3.22
N ILE A 422 23.23 -1.51 -4.45
CA ILE A 422 22.93 -2.79 -5.11
C ILE A 422 24.18 -3.66 -5.30
N LEU A 423 25.33 -3.07 -5.63
CA LEU A 423 26.56 -3.86 -5.80
C LEU A 423 27.09 -4.38 -4.47
N TYR A 424 27.07 -3.56 -3.42
CA TYR A 424 27.46 -4.02 -2.09
C TYR A 424 26.51 -5.09 -1.54
N ASP A 425 25.22 -4.92 -1.79
CA ASP A 425 24.20 -5.90 -1.44
C ASP A 425 24.44 -7.25 -2.14
N LEU A 426 24.80 -7.24 -3.43
CA LEU A 426 25.21 -8.45 -4.17
C LEU A 426 26.54 -9.02 -3.67
N PHE A 427 27.53 -8.18 -3.37
CA PHE A 427 28.81 -8.60 -2.79
C PHE A 427 28.65 -9.43 -1.51
N ARG A 428 27.58 -9.19 -0.73
CA ARG A 428 27.28 -9.93 0.51
C ARG A 428 26.68 -11.32 0.29
N ILE A 429 26.09 -11.57 -0.88
CA ILE A 429 25.32 -12.79 -1.17
C ILE A 429 25.86 -13.57 -2.38
N THR A 430 27.12 -13.38 -2.76
CA THR A 430 27.74 -14.04 -3.92
C THR A 430 28.87 -14.98 -3.52
N ASN A 431 29.26 -15.87 -4.42
CA ASN A 431 30.44 -16.72 -4.25
C ASN A 431 31.74 -15.90 -4.38
N ARG A 432 32.87 -16.51 -4.00
CA ARG A 432 34.17 -15.81 -3.92
C ARG A 432 34.63 -15.17 -5.24
N ASP A 433 34.49 -15.85 -6.38
CA ASP A 433 34.93 -15.31 -7.68
C ASP A 433 34.12 -14.05 -8.06
N ILE A 434 32.79 -14.12 -7.94
CA ILE A 434 31.91 -12.98 -8.22
C ILE A 434 32.17 -11.84 -7.23
N LYS A 435 32.36 -12.19 -5.96
CA LYS A 435 32.63 -11.24 -4.89
C LYS A 435 33.89 -10.42 -5.15
N ASP A 436 34.98 -11.07 -5.58
CA ASP A 436 36.24 -10.40 -5.90
C ASP A 436 36.08 -9.44 -7.10
N ARG A 437 35.26 -9.81 -8.10
CA ARG A 437 34.94 -8.95 -9.26
C ARG A 437 34.15 -7.70 -8.85
N ILE A 438 33.09 -7.88 -8.07
CA ILE A 438 32.28 -6.76 -7.56
C ILE A 438 33.15 -5.86 -6.67
N ALA A 439 33.97 -6.43 -5.79
CA ALA A 439 34.88 -5.67 -4.92
C ALA A 439 35.87 -4.81 -5.72
N THR A 440 36.46 -5.38 -6.78
CA THR A 440 37.37 -4.66 -7.67
C THR A 440 36.65 -3.49 -8.34
N PHE A 441 35.46 -3.71 -8.89
CA PHE A 441 34.67 -2.65 -9.53
C PHE A 441 34.29 -1.53 -8.54
N ILE A 442 33.85 -1.88 -7.33
CA ILE A 442 33.52 -0.91 -6.29
C ILE A 442 34.76 -0.06 -5.97
N LYS A 443 35.91 -0.70 -5.73
CA LYS A 443 37.16 -0.02 -5.42
C LYS A 443 37.62 0.94 -6.54
N ASP A 444 37.43 0.56 -7.79
CA ASP A 444 37.83 1.34 -8.96
C ASP A 444 36.81 2.40 -9.39
N THR A 445 35.72 2.59 -8.63
CA THR A 445 34.71 3.60 -8.93
C THR A 445 35.33 5.01 -8.88
N PRO A 446 35.22 5.81 -9.96
CA PRO A 446 35.86 7.12 -10.04
C PRO A 446 35.27 8.09 -9.01
N THR A 447 36.16 8.67 -8.20
CA THR A 447 35.84 9.70 -7.20
C THR A 447 36.21 11.11 -7.66
N THR A 448 36.50 11.32 -8.95
CA THR A 448 36.98 12.59 -9.51
C THR A 448 36.01 13.74 -9.31
N ASP A 449 34.70 13.46 -9.34
CA ASP A 449 33.65 14.46 -9.20
C ASP A 449 33.19 14.64 -7.75
N PHE A 450 33.85 13.97 -6.79
CA PHE A 450 33.47 14.06 -5.39
C PHE A 450 34.10 15.28 -4.76
N ASN A 451 33.32 15.98 -3.93
CA ASN A 451 33.92 16.86 -2.94
C ASN A 451 34.66 16.04 -1.87
N GLU A 452 35.56 16.67 -1.12
CA GLU A 452 36.37 15.98 -0.11
C GLU A 452 35.52 15.19 0.90
N GLU A 453 34.38 15.74 1.29
CA GLU A 453 33.48 15.10 2.25
C GLU A 453 32.89 13.79 1.73
N LYS A 454 32.39 13.79 0.50
CA LYS A 454 31.85 12.59 -0.14
C LYS A 454 32.94 11.55 -0.35
N LYS A 455 34.17 11.99 -0.66
CA LYS A 455 35.33 11.10 -0.79
C LYS A 455 35.67 10.42 0.54
N ILE A 456 35.73 11.18 1.64
CA ILE A 456 35.97 10.62 2.99
C ILE A 456 34.89 9.62 3.38
N LYS A 457 33.60 9.93 3.12
CA LYS A 457 32.48 9.02 3.41
C LYS A 457 32.56 7.73 2.58
N TYR A 458 32.95 7.85 1.31
CA TYR A 458 33.14 6.69 0.44
C TYR A 458 34.32 5.82 0.88
N ASP A 459 35.46 6.42 1.24
CA ASP A 459 36.62 5.70 1.77
C ASP A 459 36.27 4.96 3.07
N LEU A 460 35.49 5.59 3.97
CA LEU A 460 34.97 4.93 5.17
C LEU A 460 34.07 3.74 4.82
N PHE A 461 33.19 3.90 3.83
CA PHE A 461 32.35 2.81 3.34
C PHE A 461 33.18 1.63 2.84
N LEU A 462 34.23 1.86 2.03
CA LEU A 462 35.10 0.80 1.52
C LEU A 462 35.78 0.00 2.64
N VAL A 463 36.25 0.69 3.68
CA VAL A 463 36.84 0.07 4.88
C VAL A 463 35.77 -0.69 5.67
N ALA A 464 34.60 -0.09 5.89
CA ALA A 464 33.50 -0.72 6.61
C ALA A 464 33.01 -2.00 5.91
N ALA A 465 32.91 -1.97 4.58
CA ALA A 465 32.56 -3.10 3.74
C ALA A 465 33.63 -4.21 3.74
N GLY A 466 34.88 -3.89 4.12
CA GLY A 466 36.02 -4.78 4.00
C GLY A 466 36.51 -4.96 2.56
N ILE A 467 36.27 -3.95 1.70
CA ILE A 467 36.71 -3.92 0.30
C ILE A 467 38.09 -3.26 0.17
N SER A 468 38.43 -2.35 1.10
CA SER A 468 39.75 -1.71 1.17
C SER A 468 40.36 -1.79 2.55
N ASP A 469 41.69 -1.79 2.59
CA ASP A 469 42.46 -1.70 3.82
C ASP A 469 42.36 -0.28 4.41
N LEU A 470 42.62 -0.18 5.72
CA LEU A 470 42.60 1.08 6.44
C LEU A 470 43.76 2.00 5.99
N ASP A 471 43.43 3.15 5.38
CA ASP A 471 44.37 4.28 5.25
C ASP A 471 44.59 4.92 6.63
N ALA A 472 45.86 4.96 7.07
CA ALA A 472 46.24 5.55 8.35
C ALA A 472 45.77 7.00 8.53
N ASN A 473 45.57 7.75 7.43
CA ASN A 473 45.09 9.13 7.47
C ASN A 473 43.56 9.25 7.52
N LEU A 474 42.81 8.19 7.21
CA LEU A 474 41.35 8.23 7.14
C LEU A 474 40.67 8.59 8.47
N PRO A 475 41.05 8.01 9.63
CA PRO A 475 40.47 8.42 10.92
C PRO A 475 40.59 9.92 11.18
N HIS A 476 41.76 10.51 10.91
CA HIS A 476 42.00 11.94 11.09
C HIS A 476 41.19 12.81 10.11
N LYS A 477 41.01 12.37 8.87
CA LYS A 477 40.14 13.04 7.89
C LYS A 477 38.68 13.05 8.37
N ILE A 478 38.20 11.95 8.95
CA ILE A 478 36.84 11.87 9.52
C ILE A 478 36.69 12.78 10.74
N GLU A 479 37.68 12.85 11.63
CA GLU A 479 37.64 13.79 12.76
C GLU A 479 37.47 15.23 12.29
N LYS A 480 38.21 15.63 11.25
CA LYS A 480 38.06 16.97 10.64
C LYS A 480 36.69 17.16 9.98
N LEU A 481 36.12 16.12 9.41
CA LEU A 481 34.77 16.18 8.83
C LEU A 481 33.71 16.41 9.92
N ILE A 482 33.83 15.73 11.06
CA ILE A 482 32.90 15.81 12.19
C ILE A 482 32.77 17.23 12.74
N GLU A 483 33.85 18.01 12.70
CA GLU A 483 33.87 19.42 13.12
C GLU A 483 32.81 20.28 12.39
N LYS A 484 32.42 19.91 11.16
CA LYS A 484 31.37 20.62 10.40
C LYS A 484 29.96 20.44 10.99
N TYR A 485 29.74 19.37 11.77
CA TYR A 485 28.44 19.04 12.37
C TYR A 485 28.20 19.68 13.74
N LYS A 486 29.13 20.51 14.25
CA LYS A 486 29.05 21.18 15.57
C LYS A 486 27.87 22.17 15.76
N LYS A 487 26.94 22.26 14.81
CA LYS A 487 25.75 23.12 14.95
C LYS A 487 24.75 22.46 15.92
N TYR A 488 24.04 23.26 16.73
CA TYR A 488 23.00 22.79 17.65
C TYR A 488 21.69 22.39 16.94
N SER A 489 21.77 21.85 15.73
CA SER A 489 20.62 21.51 14.90
C SER A 489 20.77 20.10 14.38
N PHE A 490 19.68 19.34 14.39
CA PHE A 490 19.62 17.99 13.84
C PHE A 490 20.22 17.90 12.43
N ASP A 491 21.12 16.96 12.23
CA ASP A 491 21.73 16.64 10.94
C ASP A 491 21.64 15.12 10.67
N SER A 492 20.91 14.73 9.63
CA SER A 492 20.71 13.32 9.26
C SER A 492 21.99 12.64 8.76
N GLU A 493 22.92 13.40 8.20
CA GLU A 493 24.19 12.85 7.73
C GLU A 493 25.12 12.51 8.90
N ALA A 494 25.08 13.32 9.97
CA ALA A 494 25.79 13.03 11.21
C ALA A 494 25.32 11.71 11.85
N ILE A 495 24.01 11.44 11.84
CA ILE A 495 23.44 10.16 12.31
C ILE A 495 23.96 8.98 11.47
N THR A 496 23.93 9.12 10.14
CA THR A 496 24.39 8.07 9.22
C THR A 496 25.88 7.77 9.43
N LEU A 497 26.70 8.81 9.58
CA LEU A 497 28.14 8.69 9.85
C LEU A 497 28.40 8.02 11.22
N ARG A 498 27.62 8.37 12.25
CA ARG A 498 27.70 7.72 13.57
C ARG A 498 27.43 6.23 13.47
N ASP A 499 26.41 5.82 12.73
CA ASP A 499 26.04 4.41 12.62
C ASP A 499 27.12 3.60 11.89
N GLN A 500 27.72 4.18 10.84
CA GLN A 500 28.88 3.59 10.15
C GLN A 500 30.12 3.50 11.05
N LEU A 501 30.45 4.56 11.80
CA LEU A 501 31.57 4.55 12.74
C LEU A 501 31.34 3.55 13.87
N ASN A 502 30.11 3.46 14.38
CA ASN A 502 29.73 2.46 15.38
C ASN A 502 29.97 1.04 14.85
N PHE A 503 29.58 0.74 13.62
CA PHE A 503 29.83 -0.56 12.99
C PHE A 503 31.33 -0.85 12.84
N VAL A 504 32.10 0.13 12.37
CA VAL A 504 33.55 -0.01 12.18
C VAL A 504 34.29 -0.24 13.51
N VAL A 505 33.95 0.51 14.56
CA VAL A 505 34.58 0.37 15.88
C VAL A 505 34.12 -0.91 16.57
N LYS A 506 32.79 -1.13 16.69
CA LYS A 506 32.22 -2.21 17.52
C LYS A 506 32.18 -3.57 16.83
N THR A 507 32.00 -3.61 15.51
CA THR A 507 31.85 -4.87 14.77
C THR A 507 33.13 -5.26 14.03
N LYS A 508 33.87 -4.29 13.47
CA LYS A 508 35.15 -4.56 12.79
C LYS A 508 36.37 -4.44 13.71
N ASN A 509 36.20 -3.98 14.96
CA ASN A 509 37.27 -3.78 15.95
C ASN A 509 38.37 -2.80 15.49
N LEU A 510 38.04 -1.81 14.65
CA LEU A 510 38.96 -0.77 14.19
C LEU A 510 38.95 0.41 15.16
N ASN A 511 39.73 0.28 16.24
CA ASN A 511 39.76 1.22 17.37
C ASN A 511 40.32 2.60 17.00
N GLU A 512 40.97 2.74 15.85
CA GLU A 512 41.48 4.00 15.32
C GLU A 512 40.36 5.04 15.10
N PHE A 513 39.12 4.59 14.92
CA PHE A 513 37.94 5.45 14.75
C PHE A 513 37.23 5.82 16.07
N SER A 514 37.65 5.27 17.21
CA SER A 514 36.96 5.46 18.49
C SER A 514 36.89 6.93 18.93
N ILE A 515 37.95 7.71 18.67
CA ILE A 515 37.98 9.15 19.00
C ILE A 515 36.96 9.91 18.15
N ALA A 516 36.89 9.61 16.85
CA ALA A 516 35.92 10.20 15.94
C ALA A 516 34.48 9.86 16.36
N LEU A 517 34.23 8.59 16.73
CA LEU A 517 32.92 8.14 17.18
C LEU A 517 32.45 8.90 18.44
N THR A 518 33.28 8.98 19.48
CA THR A 518 32.91 9.67 20.73
C THR A 518 32.62 11.15 20.48
N LYS A 519 33.46 11.84 19.69
CA LYS A 519 33.23 13.24 19.33
C LYS A 519 31.89 13.46 18.62
N LEU A 520 31.53 12.56 17.70
CA LEU A 520 30.28 12.65 16.95
C LEU A 520 29.06 12.36 17.84
N GLU A 521 29.16 11.38 18.75
CA GLU A 521 28.11 11.07 19.73
C GLU A 521 27.87 12.26 20.68
N GLU A 522 28.93 12.94 21.14
CA GLU A 522 28.81 14.19 21.93
C GLU A 522 28.07 15.29 21.17
N ILE A 523 28.39 15.50 19.89
CA ILE A 523 27.72 16.50 19.06
C ILE A 523 26.23 16.17 18.91
N ILE A 524 25.90 14.92 18.58
CA ILE A 524 24.51 14.47 18.36
C ILE A 524 23.70 14.58 19.65
N ASN A 525 24.28 14.22 20.81
CA ASN A 525 23.60 14.35 22.11
C ASN A 525 23.30 15.80 22.49
N ASN A 526 23.99 16.77 21.88
CA ASN A 526 23.77 18.20 22.09
C ASN A 526 22.79 18.83 21.09
N TYR A 527 22.22 18.06 20.14
CA TYR A 527 21.15 18.54 19.29
C TYR A 527 19.90 18.86 20.12
N LYS A 528 19.33 20.06 19.93
CA LYS A 528 18.12 20.52 20.63
C LYS A 528 16.88 20.37 19.77
#